data_AF-A0A6A4GM74-F1
#
_entry.id   AF-A0A6A4GM74-F1
#
_cell.length_a   1.000
_cell.length_b   1.000
_cell.length_c   1.000
_cell.angle_alpha   90.00
_cell.angle_beta   90.00
_cell.angle_gamma   90.00
#
_symmetry.space_group_name_H-M   'P 1'
#
loop_
_entity.id
_entity.type
_entity.pdbx_description
1 polymer ?
#
loop_
_entity_poly.entity_id
_entity_poly.type
_entity_poly.pdbx_seq_one_letter_code
_entity_poly.pdbx_strand_id
1 'polypeptide(L)'
;MRSPILVDDSLKSVDTAEYLDRRQNLPRHPRLIPEGSHALQAAFRDAGSAHMPFLAPTDVMVSHPASSVFLQTKFEKMLGMKIEDVYPKDEERVAAWNEWKAEVSSVSVWFRKEDIWVMGTPSKFADFVLAFILRPRHCCGDDGME
;
A
#
# COMPACT_ATOMS: atom_id res chain seq x y z
N MET A 1 10.50 21.76 6.59
CA MET A 1 9.90 21.48 5.27
C MET A 1 8.55 20.83 5.53
N ARG A 2 7.44 21.54 5.26
CA ARG A 2 6.09 21.04 5.54
C ARG A 2 5.77 19.99 4.47
N SER A 3 5.48 18.75 4.87
CA SER A 3 4.83 17.78 3.98
C SER A 3 3.58 18.46 3.39
N PRO A 4 3.21 18.20 2.13
CA PRO A 4 1.96 18.71 1.58
C PRO A 4 0.81 18.07 2.36
N ILE A 5 0.35 18.77 3.40
CA ILE A 5 -0.87 18.46 4.14
C ILE A 5 -2.00 19.01 3.28
N LEU A 6 -2.70 18.13 2.58
CA LEU A 6 -4.08 18.39 2.21
C LEU A 6 -4.85 18.42 3.53
N VAL A 7 -5.34 19.61 3.90
CA VAL A 7 -6.12 19.84 5.11
C VAL A 7 -7.53 19.31 4.87
N ASP A 8 -7.69 17.99 4.94
CA ASP A 8 -8.96 17.30 5.13
C ASP A 8 -8.65 15.89 5.66
N ASP A 9 -8.71 15.73 6.99
CA ASP A 9 -8.44 14.48 7.72
C ASP A 9 -9.42 13.34 7.40
N SER A 10 -10.38 13.55 6.48
CA SER A 10 -11.40 12.59 6.08
C SER A 10 -11.19 11.95 4.70
N LEU A 11 -10.29 12.48 3.87
CA LEU A 11 -10.11 11.98 2.51
C LEU A 11 -9.30 10.67 2.52
N LYS A 12 -9.92 9.58 2.08
CA LYS A 12 -9.21 8.34 1.78
C LYS A 12 -8.22 8.62 0.63
N SER A 13 -7.20 7.77 0.48
CA SER A 13 -6.18 7.93 -0.58
C SER A 13 -6.78 8.09 -1.99
N VAL A 14 -7.92 7.44 -2.25
CA VAL A 14 -8.70 7.58 -3.50
C VAL A 14 -9.31 8.98 -3.62
N ASP A 15 -9.96 9.49 -2.57
CA ASP A 15 -10.62 10.81 -2.60
C ASP A 15 -9.59 11.94 -2.76
N THR A 16 -8.39 11.75 -2.22
CA THR A 16 -7.24 12.64 -2.43
C THR A 16 -6.77 12.60 -3.89
N ALA A 17 -6.60 11.42 -4.47
CA ALA A 17 -6.20 11.28 -5.87
C ALA A 17 -7.24 11.91 -6.81
N GLU A 18 -8.52 11.71 -6.55
CA GLU A 18 -9.60 12.38 -7.30
C GLU A 18 -9.61 13.89 -7.10
N TYR A 19 -9.39 14.37 -5.87
CA TYR A 19 -9.30 15.79 -5.58
C TYR A 19 -8.16 16.43 -6.38
N LEU A 20 -7.00 15.77 -6.43
CA LEU A 20 -5.85 16.20 -7.21
C LEU A 20 -6.15 16.18 -8.71
N ASP A 21 -6.77 15.11 -9.24
CA ASP A 21 -7.20 15.05 -10.64
C ASP A 21 -8.17 16.18 -11.02
N ARG A 22 -9.09 16.56 -10.11
CA ARG A 22 -10.03 17.68 -10.31
C ARG A 22 -9.37 19.06 -10.22
N ARG A 23 -8.43 19.24 -9.28
CA ARG A 23 -7.77 20.53 -9.01
C ARG A 23 -6.62 20.80 -9.97
N GLN A 24 -5.89 19.76 -10.35
CA GLN A 24 -4.76 19.86 -11.26
C GLN A 24 -5.24 19.62 -12.69
N ASN A 25 -5.97 20.58 -13.25
CA ASN A 25 -6.15 20.73 -14.70
C ASN A 25 -4.83 21.16 -15.38
N LEU A 26 -3.71 20.53 -15.03
CA LEU A 26 -2.41 20.80 -15.63
C LEU A 26 -2.38 20.07 -16.99
N PRO A 27 -2.24 20.77 -18.13
CA PRO A 27 -2.26 20.16 -19.47
C PRO A 27 -1.21 19.08 -19.74
N ARG A 28 -0.33 18.79 -18.77
CA ARG A 28 0.80 17.85 -18.86
C ARG A 28 0.69 16.66 -17.90
N HIS A 29 -0.33 16.58 -17.04
CA HIS A 29 -0.43 15.50 -16.06
C HIS A 29 -1.55 14.53 -16.45
N PRO A 30 -1.23 13.25 -16.71
CA PRO A 30 -2.25 12.25 -16.97
C PRO A 30 -3.07 11.98 -15.70
N ARG A 31 -4.39 11.84 -15.85
CA ARG A 31 -5.30 11.50 -14.74
C ARG A 31 -4.88 10.20 -14.05
N LEU A 32 -4.83 10.22 -12.73
CA LEU A 32 -4.52 9.06 -11.89
C LEU A 32 -5.71 8.09 -11.79
N ILE A 33 -6.93 8.64 -11.76
CA ILE A 33 -8.19 7.89 -11.78
C ILE A 33 -9.00 8.29 -13.02
N PRO A 34 -8.79 7.60 -14.16
CA PRO A 34 -9.59 7.83 -15.35
C PRO A 34 -11.09 7.57 -15.11
N GLU A 35 -11.94 8.29 -15.84
CA GLU A 35 -13.38 8.03 -15.86
C GLU A 35 -13.66 6.57 -16.23
N GLY A 36 -14.67 5.97 -15.57
CA GLY A 36 -14.99 4.55 -15.71
C GLY A 36 -14.07 3.57 -14.96
N SER A 37 -12.96 4.01 -14.35
CA SER A 37 -12.04 3.11 -13.61
C SER A 37 -12.20 3.10 -12.09
N HIS A 38 -13.05 3.96 -11.53
CA HIS A 38 -13.18 4.19 -10.08
C HIS A 38 -13.41 2.90 -9.28
N ALA A 39 -14.39 2.09 -9.67
CA ALA A 39 -14.71 0.85 -8.98
C ALA A 39 -13.56 -0.17 -9.03
N LEU A 40 -12.86 -0.25 -10.18
CA LEU A 40 -11.74 -1.17 -10.36
C LEU A 40 -10.53 -0.74 -9.52
N GLN A 41 -10.21 0.56 -9.49
CA GLN A 41 -9.10 1.07 -8.68
C GLN A 41 -9.40 1.01 -7.16
N ALA A 42 -10.67 1.19 -6.77
CA ALA A 42 -11.10 0.95 -5.40
C ALA A 42 -11.00 -0.54 -5.02
N ALA A 43 -11.45 -1.44 -5.89
CA ALA A 43 -11.31 -2.89 -5.68
C ALA A 43 -9.83 -3.30 -5.59
N PHE A 44 -8.94 -2.68 -6.38
CA PHE A 44 -7.50 -2.93 -6.32
C PHE A 44 -6.87 -2.45 -5.01
N ARG A 45 -7.31 -1.32 -4.46
CA ARG A 45 -6.90 -0.86 -3.12
C ARG A 45 -7.32 -1.84 -2.03
N ASP A 46 -8.53 -2.37 -2.15
CA ASP A 46 -9.11 -3.29 -1.17
C ASP A 46 -8.69 -4.75 -1.42
N ALA A 47 -7.95 -5.00 -2.51
CA ALA A 47 -7.42 -6.30 -2.85
C ALA A 47 -6.26 -6.62 -1.91
N GLY A 48 -6.60 -7.34 -0.84
CA GLY A 48 -5.63 -8.07 -0.06
C GLY A 48 -5.10 -7.35 1.16
N SER A 49 -4.85 -8.15 2.19
CA SER A 49 -4.33 -7.69 3.48
C SER A 49 -3.26 -8.61 4.03
N ALA A 50 -2.84 -9.63 3.27
CA ALA A 50 -1.83 -10.60 3.71
C ALA A 50 -0.46 -9.95 3.98
N HIS A 51 -0.23 -8.75 3.47
CA HIS A 51 0.96 -7.94 3.75
C HIS A 51 0.97 -7.31 5.15
N MET A 52 -0.18 -7.19 5.83
CA MET A 52 -0.31 -6.45 7.09
C MET A 52 0.57 -6.94 8.24
N PRO A 53 0.75 -8.27 8.47
CA PRO A 53 1.62 -8.78 9.52
C PRO A 53 3.09 -8.35 9.37
N PHE A 54 3.53 -8.09 8.15
CA PHE A 54 4.89 -7.61 7.85
C PHE A 54 4.96 -6.09 7.85
N LEU A 55 3.96 -5.42 7.26
CA LEU A 55 4.00 -3.97 7.06
C LEU A 55 3.74 -3.17 8.35
N ALA A 56 2.78 -3.60 9.17
CA ALA A 56 2.39 -2.83 10.35
C ALA A 56 3.53 -2.71 11.38
N PRO A 57 4.25 -3.80 11.76
CA PRO A 57 5.38 -3.69 12.67
C PRO A 57 6.54 -2.87 12.08
N THR A 58 6.84 -3.08 10.79
CA THR A 58 7.91 -2.33 10.11
C THR A 58 7.61 -0.83 10.06
N ASP A 59 6.36 -0.44 9.76
CA ASP A 59 5.96 0.97 9.75
C ASP A 59 6.14 1.64 11.11
N VAL A 60 5.83 0.95 12.20
CA VAL A 60 6.06 1.45 13.56
C VAL A 60 7.55 1.62 13.83
N MET A 61 8.37 0.65 13.42
CA MET A 61 9.81 0.63 13.66
C MET A 61 10.58 1.73 12.90
N VAL A 62 10.24 1.98 11.63
CA VAL A 62 10.97 2.95 10.78
C VAL A 62 10.46 4.39 10.92
N SER A 63 9.33 4.57 11.61
CA SER A 63 8.74 5.89 11.80
C SER A 63 9.44 6.71 12.87
N HIS A 64 9.35 8.04 12.74
CA HIS A 64 9.78 8.96 13.79
C HIS A 64 9.05 8.66 15.12
N PRO A 65 9.68 8.81 16.31
CA PRO A 65 9.10 8.40 17.59
C PRO A 65 7.69 8.96 17.89
N ALA A 66 7.41 10.21 17.50
CA ALA A 66 6.08 10.79 17.66
C ALA A 66 5.01 10.09 16.77
N SER A 67 5.40 9.63 15.58
CA SER A 67 4.52 8.92 14.65
C SER A 67 4.41 7.44 14.99
N SER A 68 5.46 6.81 15.53
CA SER A 68 5.45 5.39 15.90
C SER A 68 4.41 5.10 16.98
N VAL A 69 4.27 5.96 18.00
CA VAL A 69 3.24 5.82 19.04
C VAL A 69 1.82 5.87 18.46
N PHE A 70 1.57 6.79 17.54
CA PHE A 70 0.29 6.90 16.85
C PHE A 70 0.01 5.65 15.99
N LEU A 71 0.99 5.21 15.19
CA LEU A 71 0.87 4.04 14.33
C LEU A 71 0.68 2.75 15.13
N GLN A 72 1.44 2.56 16.22
CA GLN A 72 1.28 1.43 17.13
C GLN A 72 -0.15 1.38 17.67
N THR A 73 -0.63 2.47 18.26
CA THR A 73 -2.00 2.54 18.81
C THR A 73 -3.06 2.23 17.74
N LYS A 74 -2.88 2.77 16.53
CA LYS A 74 -3.78 2.55 15.40
C LYS A 74 -3.80 1.09 14.97
N PHE A 75 -2.64 0.47 14.80
CA PHE A 75 -2.53 -0.92 14.34
C PHE A 75 -2.98 -1.91 15.41
N GLU A 76 -2.62 -1.71 16.68
CA GLU A 76 -3.09 -2.57 17.78
C GLU A 76 -4.61 -2.56 17.89
N LYS A 77 -5.24 -1.38 17.73
CA LYS A 77 -6.71 -1.26 17.70
C LYS A 77 -7.33 -1.96 16.49
N MET A 78 -6.68 -1.88 15.33
CA MET A 78 -7.17 -2.45 14.09
C MET A 78 -7.05 -3.99 14.08
N LEU A 79 -5.95 -4.52 14.58
CA LEU A 79 -5.61 -5.95 14.54
C LEU A 79 -6.07 -6.69 15.81
N GLY A 80 -6.38 -5.98 16.90
CA GLY A 80 -6.81 -6.58 18.17
C GLY A 80 -5.70 -7.29 18.94
N MET A 81 -4.44 -7.07 18.57
CA MET A 81 -3.26 -7.67 19.18
C MET A 81 -2.13 -6.66 19.32
N LYS A 82 -1.14 -6.98 20.16
CA LYS A 82 0.04 -6.16 20.38
C LYS A 82 0.95 -6.15 19.16
N ILE A 83 1.54 -4.99 18.83
CA ILE A 83 2.34 -4.84 17.61
C ILE A 83 3.57 -5.77 17.62
N GLU A 84 4.08 -6.09 18.82
CA GLU A 84 5.19 -7.01 19.05
C GLU A 84 4.82 -8.47 18.74
N ASP A 85 3.52 -8.80 18.80
CA ASP A 85 2.95 -10.12 18.51
C ASP A 85 2.41 -10.22 17.08
N VAL A 86 2.31 -9.10 16.36
CA VAL A 86 1.82 -9.05 14.96
C VAL A 86 2.85 -9.63 13.99
N TYR A 87 4.16 -9.45 14.26
CA TYR A 87 5.19 -9.94 13.36
C TYR A 87 5.29 -11.47 13.45
N PRO A 88 5.01 -12.20 12.36
CA PRO A 88 4.97 -13.66 12.40
C PRO A 88 6.38 -14.23 12.58
N LYS A 89 6.50 -15.30 13.37
CA LYS A 89 7.78 -15.94 13.71
C LYS A 89 7.85 -17.36 13.17
N ASP A 90 9.06 -17.84 12.93
CA ASP A 90 9.35 -19.24 12.55
C ASP A 90 8.43 -19.78 11.43
N GLU A 91 7.66 -20.84 11.68
CA GLU A 91 6.76 -21.45 10.71
C GLU A 91 5.61 -20.52 10.29
N GLU A 92 5.10 -19.68 11.19
CA GLU A 92 4.06 -18.70 10.88
C GLU A 92 4.58 -17.63 9.92
N ARG A 93 5.87 -17.27 10.02
CA ARG A 93 6.53 -16.33 9.08
C ARG A 93 6.51 -16.90 7.68
N VAL A 94 6.85 -18.18 7.52
CA VAL A 94 6.85 -18.86 6.21
C VAL A 94 5.43 -18.94 5.65
N ALA A 95 4.44 -19.29 6.47
CA ALA A 95 3.04 -19.36 6.06
C ALA A 95 2.50 -17.99 5.60
N ALA A 96 2.66 -16.95 6.41
CA ALA A 96 2.24 -15.58 6.09
C ALA A 96 2.96 -15.04 4.85
N TRP A 97 4.25 -15.35 4.68
CA TRP A 97 5.01 -14.97 3.49
C TRP A 97 4.50 -15.67 2.23
N ASN A 98 4.13 -16.94 2.32
CA ASN A 98 3.56 -17.67 1.20
C ASN A 98 2.15 -17.17 0.86
N GLU A 99 1.34 -16.83 1.84
CA GLU A 99 0.03 -16.21 1.63
C GLU A 99 0.16 -14.86 0.93
N TRP A 100 1.06 -14.00 1.39
CA TRP A 100 1.29 -12.71 0.74
C TRP A 100 1.85 -12.87 -0.68
N LYS A 101 2.81 -13.80 -0.90
CA LYS A 101 3.28 -14.14 -2.26
C LYS A 101 2.14 -14.64 -3.15
N ALA A 102 1.21 -15.44 -2.63
CA ALA A 102 0.06 -15.93 -3.39
C ALA A 102 -0.89 -14.79 -3.76
N GLU A 103 -1.15 -13.86 -2.83
CA GLU A 103 -1.95 -12.66 -3.07
C GLU A 103 -1.33 -11.79 -4.18
N VAL A 104 -0.03 -11.48 -4.10
CA VAL A 104 0.68 -10.73 -5.15
C VAL A 104 0.72 -11.50 -6.47
N SER A 105 0.86 -12.84 -6.42
CA SER A 105 0.83 -13.67 -7.63
C SER A 105 -0.54 -13.68 -8.30
N SER A 106 -1.63 -13.54 -7.54
CA SER A 106 -2.98 -13.43 -8.12
C SER A 106 -3.13 -12.14 -8.93
N VAL A 107 -2.49 -11.06 -8.47
CA VAL A 107 -2.44 -9.76 -9.17
C VAL A 107 -1.57 -9.85 -10.41
N SER A 108 -0.44 -10.56 -10.37
CA SER A 108 0.47 -10.68 -11.53
C SER A 108 -0.17 -11.37 -12.73
N VAL A 109 -1.16 -12.26 -12.51
CA VAL A 109 -1.96 -12.89 -13.59
C VAL A 109 -2.78 -11.88 -14.39
N TRP A 110 -3.07 -10.70 -13.83
CA TRP A 110 -3.78 -9.64 -14.56
C TRP A 110 -2.90 -8.90 -15.55
N PHE A 111 -1.58 -9.07 -15.48
CA PHE A 111 -0.61 -8.44 -16.36
C PHE A 111 -0.27 -9.36 -17.53
N ARG A 112 -0.19 -8.79 -18.75
CA ARG A 112 0.52 -9.45 -19.85
C ARG A 112 2.02 -9.35 -19.60
N LYS A 113 2.79 -10.18 -20.30
CA LYS A 113 4.25 -10.23 -20.16
C LYS A 113 4.93 -8.89 -20.47
N GLU A 114 4.31 -8.08 -21.34
CA GLU A 114 4.80 -6.77 -21.76
C GLU A 114 4.26 -5.62 -20.90
N ASP A 115 3.28 -5.87 -20.03
CA ASP A 115 2.66 -4.84 -19.22
C ASP A 115 3.56 -4.46 -18.04
N ILE A 116 3.91 -3.18 -17.96
CA ILE A 116 4.69 -2.61 -16.86
C ILE A 116 3.77 -2.01 -15.79
N TRP A 117 2.59 -1.53 -16.19
CA TRP A 117 1.64 -0.81 -15.35
C TRP A 117 0.29 -1.50 -15.37
N VAL A 118 -0.45 -1.46 -14.25
CA VAL A 118 -1.76 -2.13 -14.06
C VAL A 118 -2.75 -1.76 -15.16
N MET A 119 -2.71 -0.51 -15.63
CA MET A 119 -3.62 0.00 -16.66
C MET A 119 -2.88 0.44 -17.94
N GLY A 120 -1.65 -0.06 -18.14
CA GLY A 120 -0.76 0.38 -19.21
C GLY A 120 -0.18 1.78 -18.98
N THR A 121 0.45 2.33 -20.02
CA THR A 121 1.15 3.62 -19.92
C THR A 121 0.20 4.78 -20.18
N PRO A 122 0.20 5.85 -19.37
CA PRO A 122 1.04 6.10 -18.18
C PRO A 122 0.45 5.49 -16.89
N SER A 123 1.30 5.33 -15.86
CA SER A 123 0.89 4.79 -14.55
C SER A 123 -0.32 5.50 -13.95
N LYS A 124 -1.12 4.73 -13.20
CA LYS A 124 -2.38 5.11 -12.56
C LYS A 124 -2.33 4.89 -11.06
N PHE A 125 -3.37 5.32 -10.36
CA PHE A 125 -3.43 5.20 -8.90
C PHE A 125 -3.22 3.76 -8.40
N ALA A 126 -3.72 2.74 -9.11
CA ALA A 126 -3.46 1.34 -8.81
C ALA A 126 -1.96 0.96 -8.78
N ASP A 127 -1.12 1.56 -9.64
CA ASP A 127 0.33 1.31 -9.64
C ASP A 127 1.00 1.83 -8.36
N PHE A 128 0.53 2.96 -7.82
CA PHE A 128 1.02 3.51 -6.56
C PHE A 128 0.59 2.69 -5.35
N VAL A 129 -0.62 2.12 -5.39
CA VAL A 129 -1.07 1.15 -4.38
C VAL A 129 -0.18 -0.09 -4.40
N LEU A 130 0.10 -0.64 -5.59
CA LEU A 130 0.97 -1.82 -5.72
C LEU A 130 2.39 -1.53 -5.22
N ALA A 131 2.95 -0.37 -5.59
CA ALA A 131 4.26 0.06 -5.09
C ALA A 131 4.30 0.18 -3.56
N PHE A 132 3.22 0.67 -2.94
CA PHE A 132 3.10 0.74 -1.48
C PHE A 132 3.05 -0.65 -0.83
N ILE A 133 2.32 -1.60 -1.41
CA ILE A 133 2.22 -2.97 -0.89
C ILE A 133 3.56 -3.71 -1.03
N LEU A 134 4.28 -3.50 -2.13
CA LEU A 134 5.56 -4.18 -2.41
C LEU A 134 6.77 -3.57 -1.69
N ARG A 135 6.61 -2.44 -0.99
CA ARG A 135 7.71 -1.77 -0.27
C ARG A 135 8.40 -2.57 0.85
N PRO A 136 7.84 -3.62 1.49
CA PRO A 136 8.57 -4.35 2.53
C PRO A 136 9.88 -4.94 2.02
N ARG A 137 9.97 -5.27 0.73
CA ARG A 137 11.24 -5.68 0.13
C ARG A 137 12.31 -4.58 0.23
N HIS A 138 11.91 -3.33 0.17
CA HIS A 138 12.79 -2.17 0.33
C HIS A 138 13.07 -1.83 1.81
N CYS A 139 12.09 -2.03 2.70
CA CYS A 139 12.20 -1.67 4.12
C CYS A 139 12.84 -2.76 5.00
N CYS A 140 12.75 -4.03 4.62
CA CYS A 140 13.22 -5.17 5.44
C CYS A 140 14.58 -5.74 4.99
N GLY A 141 15.18 -5.20 3.92
CA GLY A 141 16.42 -5.71 3.31
C GLY A 141 16.24 -7.09 2.65
N ASP A 142 17.10 -7.43 1.70
CA ASP A 142 17.12 -8.79 1.12
C ASP A 142 17.48 -9.85 2.20
N ASP A 143 18.16 -9.42 3.28
CA ASP A 143 18.63 -10.26 4.39
C ASP A 143 17.51 -10.68 5.36
N GLY A 144 16.37 -9.99 5.34
CA GLY A 144 15.17 -10.37 6.08
C GLY A 144 14.31 -11.40 5.37
N MET A 145 14.82 -12.07 4.32
CA MET A 145 14.06 -12.97 3.44
C MET A 145 14.69 -14.35 3.21
N GLU A 146 15.71 -14.72 4.00
CA GLU A 146 16.04 -16.13 4.24
C GLU A 146 15.28 -16.69 5.47
#